data_AF-A0A2H3P6N2-F1
#
_entry.id   AF-A0A2H3P6N2-F1
#
_cell.length_a   1.000
_cell.length_b   1.000
_cell.length_c   1.000
_cell.angle_alpha   90.00
_cell.angle_beta   90.00
_cell.angle_gamma   90.00
#
_symmetry.space_group_name_H-M   'P 1'
#
loop_
_entity.id
_entity.type
_entity.pdbx_description
1 polymer ?
#
loop_
_entity_poly.entity_id
_entity_poly.type
_entity_poly.pdbx_seq_one_letter_code
_entity_poly.pdbx_strand_id
1 'polypeptide(L)'
;MNAAFAQGETQSSTEIPDEVTSYVDAQNFVAAFSTPRERYTLVQYESPASVWRETGSERLVAVFERIKHVHTFEQRSGPHPMVRWFGARREHVPRPELLTIEDVNRVSATEMMVLVTVYALEPQTNTQFIEGYERHGFGLDDVAEARIPVTTREVQYWTKHNGTWVKSETTRRYLDVQD
;
A
#
# COMPACT_ATOMS: atom_id res chain seq x y z
N MET A 1 -0.27 -34.99 -35.61
CA MET A 1 0.63 -34.06 -34.91
C MET A 1 -0.21 -32.93 -34.35
N ASN A 2 -0.14 -32.76 -33.02
CA ASN A 2 -0.19 -31.55 -32.17
C ASN A 2 -0.90 -30.29 -32.72
N ALA A 3 -1.66 -29.52 -31.94
CA ALA A 3 -1.63 -29.33 -30.50
C ALA A 3 -3.02 -28.95 -29.98
N ALA A 4 -3.35 -29.48 -28.80
CA ALA A 4 -4.41 -28.98 -27.95
C ALA A 4 -4.10 -27.51 -27.59
N PHE A 5 -4.96 -26.60 -28.05
CA PHE A 5 -5.06 -25.28 -27.43
C PHE A 5 -5.72 -25.48 -26.08
N ALA A 6 -4.89 -25.73 -25.07
CA ALA A 6 -5.27 -25.55 -23.69
C ALA A 6 -5.66 -24.07 -23.52
N GLN A 7 -6.95 -23.78 -23.64
CA GLN A 7 -7.56 -22.64 -23.00
C GLN A 7 -7.35 -22.89 -21.50
N GLY A 8 -6.28 -22.32 -20.95
CA GLY A 8 -6.09 -22.28 -19.52
C GLY A 8 -7.33 -21.63 -18.93
N GLU A 9 -8.13 -22.43 -18.24
CA GLU A 9 -9.21 -21.96 -17.40
C GLU A 9 -8.62 -20.88 -16.50
N THR A 10 -8.94 -19.63 -16.82
CA THR A 10 -8.68 -18.52 -15.91
C THR A 10 -9.66 -18.75 -14.77
N GLN A 11 -9.23 -19.51 -13.76
CA GLN A 11 -9.98 -19.64 -12.52
C GLN A 11 -10.03 -18.24 -11.91
N SER A 12 -11.14 -17.55 -12.15
CA SER A 12 -11.65 -16.44 -11.35
C SER A 12 -11.91 -16.97 -9.93
N SER A 13 -10.84 -17.21 -9.19
CA SER A 13 -10.88 -17.29 -7.74
C SER A 13 -11.06 -15.85 -7.27
N THR A 14 -12.30 -15.51 -6.90
CA THR A 14 -12.73 -14.17 -6.46
C THR A 14 -12.20 -13.81 -5.07
N GLU A 15 -11.53 -14.73 -4.39
CA GLU A 15 -11.04 -14.54 -3.03
C GLU A 15 -9.68 -13.84 -3.07
N ILE A 16 -9.68 -12.60 -2.58
CA ILE A 16 -8.49 -11.79 -2.37
C ILE A 16 -7.69 -12.45 -1.23
N PRO A 17 -6.42 -12.84 -1.45
CA PRO A 17 -5.61 -13.40 -0.37
C PRO A 17 -5.44 -12.41 0.80
N ASP A 18 -5.51 -12.92 2.03
CA ASP A 18 -5.35 -12.12 3.25
C ASP A 18 -4.07 -11.29 3.25
N GLU A 19 -2.99 -11.79 2.65
CA GLU A 19 -1.73 -11.06 2.52
C GLU A 19 -1.86 -9.79 1.68
N VAL A 20 -2.67 -9.82 0.62
CA VAL A 20 -2.91 -8.65 -0.24
C VAL A 20 -3.73 -7.62 0.52
N THR A 21 -4.81 -8.05 1.17
CA THR A 21 -5.68 -7.18 1.99
C THR A 21 -4.85 -6.54 3.10
N SER A 22 -4.08 -7.35 3.84
CA SER A 22 -3.25 -6.89 4.94
C SER A 22 -2.16 -5.91 4.50
N TYR A 23 -1.57 -6.11 3.30
CA TYR A 23 -0.65 -5.15 2.71
C TYR A 23 -1.32 -3.82 2.36
N VAL A 24 -2.49 -3.87 1.70
CA VAL A 24 -3.25 -2.67 1.32
C VAL A 24 -3.68 -1.89 2.55
N ASP A 25 -4.19 -2.56 3.57
CA ASP A 25 -4.58 -1.94 4.84
C ASP A 25 -3.40 -1.25 5.52
N ALA A 26 -2.24 -1.91 5.56
CA ALA A 26 -1.03 -1.31 6.12
C ALA A 26 -0.57 -0.09 5.32
N GLN A 27 -0.63 -0.12 3.98
CA GLN A 27 -0.33 1.05 3.15
C GLN A 27 -1.30 2.20 3.39
N ASN A 28 -2.59 1.91 3.41
CA ASN A 28 -3.63 2.89 3.67
C ASN A 28 -3.47 3.53 5.04
N PHE A 29 -3.19 2.73 6.08
CA PHE A 29 -2.95 3.24 7.43
C PHE A 29 -1.75 4.18 7.45
N VAL A 30 -0.63 3.79 6.84
CA VAL A 30 0.56 4.63 6.75
C VAL A 30 0.26 5.92 6.00
N ALA A 31 -0.45 5.86 4.88
CA ALA A 31 -0.79 7.04 4.09
C ALA A 31 -1.76 7.99 4.82
N ALA A 32 -2.80 7.46 5.44
CA ALA A 32 -3.85 8.22 6.12
C ALA A 32 -3.37 8.89 7.42
N PHE A 33 -2.55 8.20 8.21
CA PHE A 33 -2.22 8.61 9.58
C PHE A 33 -0.78 9.10 9.74
N SER A 34 -0.13 9.50 8.65
CA SER A 34 1.16 10.17 8.74
C SER A 34 1.36 11.20 7.64
N THR A 35 2.17 12.19 7.97
CA THR A 35 2.68 13.13 6.98
C THR A 35 3.86 12.53 6.22
N PRO A 36 4.10 13.00 4.98
CA PRO A 36 5.34 12.72 4.25
C PRO A 36 6.63 12.86 5.07
N ARG A 37 6.72 13.91 5.90
CA ARG A 37 7.89 14.18 6.74
C ARG A 37 8.03 13.15 7.86
N GLU A 38 6.93 12.82 8.53
CA GLU A 38 6.93 11.81 9.59
C GLU A 38 7.40 10.47 9.07
N ARG A 39 6.90 10.01 7.91
CA ARG A 39 7.35 8.74 7.33
C ARG A 39 8.84 8.75 6.99
N TYR A 40 9.36 9.87 6.47
CA TYR A 40 10.79 10.03 6.19
C TYR A 40 11.66 10.02 7.45
N THR A 41 11.15 10.50 8.58
CA THR A 41 11.84 10.41 9.86
C THR A 41 11.73 8.99 10.45
N LEU A 42 10.54 8.40 10.39
CA LEU A 42 10.23 7.13 11.05
C LEU A 42 11.13 5.97 10.62
N VAL A 43 11.51 5.99 9.37
CA VAL A 43 12.36 4.98 8.74
C VAL A 43 13.81 4.98 9.22
N GLN A 44 14.24 6.05 9.89
CA GLN A 44 15.56 6.14 10.50
C GLN A 44 15.61 5.42 11.85
N TYR A 45 14.46 5.05 12.42
CA TYR A 45 14.40 4.32 13.69
C TYR A 45 14.52 2.81 13.51
N GLU A 46 15.13 2.19 14.51
CA GLU A 46 15.38 0.75 14.54
C GLU A 46 14.22 -0.05 15.15
N SER A 47 13.45 0.57 16.07
CA SER A 47 12.42 -0.14 16.84
C SER A 47 11.24 0.75 17.24
N PRO A 48 10.07 0.15 17.55
CA PRO A 48 8.91 0.86 18.11
C PRO A 48 9.25 1.64 19.39
N ALA A 49 10.09 1.07 20.26
CA ALA A 49 10.52 1.72 21.50
C ALA A 49 11.35 2.99 21.23
N SER A 50 12.18 2.99 20.18
CA SER A 50 12.93 4.18 19.75
C SER A 50 11.99 5.27 19.24
N VAL A 51 10.97 4.91 18.44
CA VAL A 51 9.96 5.86 17.96
C VAL A 51 9.21 6.50 19.13
N TRP A 52 8.75 5.70 20.09
CA TRP A 52 8.04 6.19 21.27
C TRP A 52 8.91 7.14 22.09
N ARG A 53 10.16 6.78 22.36
CA ARG A 53 11.08 7.59 23.17
C ARG A 53 11.30 8.98 22.58
N GLU A 54 11.42 9.07 21.26
CA GLU A 54 11.76 10.31 20.56
C GLU A 54 10.54 11.17 20.23
N THR A 55 9.37 10.56 20.04
CA THR A 55 8.18 11.26 19.56
C THR A 55 7.05 11.37 20.60
N GLY A 56 7.00 10.45 21.56
CA GLY A 56 5.88 10.31 22.50
C GLY A 56 4.53 10.01 21.83
N SER A 57 4.52 9.55 20.58
CA SER A 57 3.30 9.40 19.78
C SER A 57 2.96 7.93 19.52
N GLU A 58 1.82 7.48 20.04
CA GLU A 58 1.31 6.13 19.82
C GLU A 58 0.95 5.92 18.35
N ARG A 59 0.40 6.96 17.70
CA ARG A 59 0.13 6.98 16.25
C ARG A 59 1.40 6.69 15.46
N LEU A 60 2.50 7.37 15.76
CA LEU A 60 3.75 7.20 15.01
C LEU A 60 4.39 5.83 15.26
N VAL A 61 4.22 5.27 16.47
CA VAL A 61 4.58 3.87 16.74
C VAL A 61 3.77 2.91 15.87
N ALA A 62 2.45 3.08 15.81
CA ALA A 62 1.59 2.25 14.96
C ALA A 62 1.97 2.39 13.48
N VAL A 63 2.15 3.62 12.97
CA VAL A 63 2.60 3.87 11.59
C VAL A 63 3.93 3.16 11.30
N PHE A 64 4.89 3.21 12.23
CA PHE A 64 6.17 2.54 12.07
C PHE A 64 6.02 1.02 11.91
N GLU A 65 5.19 0.39 12.73
CA GLU A 65 4.92 -1.06 12.61
C GLU A 65 4.30 -1.41 11.24
N ARG A 66 3.36 -0.59 10.74
CA ARG A 66 2.75 -0.82 9.42
C ARG A 66 3.75 -0.58 8.28
N ILE A 67 4.68 0.37 8.42
CA ILE A 67 5.79 0.52 7.46
C ILE A 67 6.63 -0.76 7.40
N LYS A 68 6.94 -1.37 8.55
CA LYS A 68 7.69 -2.64 8.60
C LYS A 68 6.88 -3.78 7.98
N HIS A 69 5.57 -3.83 8.22
CA HIS A 69 4.67 -4.80 7.61
C HIS A 69 4.61 -4.68 6.09
N VAL A 70 4.42 -3.47 5.55
CA VAL A 70 4.47 -3.24 4.09
C VAL A 70 5.80 -3.74 3.50
N HIS A 71 6.91 -3.55 4.22
CA HIS A 71 8.22 -3.99 3.78
C HIS A 71 8.37 -5.52 3.70
N THR A 72 7.68 -6.31 4.52
CA THR A 72 7.80 -7.79 4.46
C THR A 72 7.14 -8.37 3.22
N PHE A 73 6.13 -7.70 2.66
CA PHE A 73 5.43 -8.14 1.44
C PHE A 73 6.04 -7.62 0.15
N GLU A 74 6.87 -6.58 0.17
CA GLU A 74 7.55 -6.12 -1.04
C GLU A 74 8.82 -6.94 -1.28
N GLN A 75 8.78 -7.78 -2.31
CA GLN A 75 9.91 -8.58 -2.72
C GLN A 75 10.97 -7.70 -3.38
N ARG A 76 12.20 -7.64 -2.85
CA ARG A 76 13.23 -6.74 -3.40
C ARG A 76 14.57 -7.38 -3.69
N SER A 77 15.10 -7.00 -4.84
CA SER A 77 16.52 -6.99 -5.19
C SER A 77 16.93 -5.53 -5.39
N GLY A 78 17.03 -4.74 -4.32
CA GLY A 78 17.29 -3.31 -4.44
C GLY A 78 17.10 -2.50 -3.15
N PRO A 79 17.42 -1.19 -3.16
CA PRO A 79 17.35 -0.35 -1.98
C PRO A 79 15.92 -0.16 -1.45
N HIS A 80 15.83 0.18 -0.16
CA HIS A 80 14.62 0.24 0.68
C HIS A 80 13.40 0.92 0.01
N PRO A 81 12.15 0.44 0.20
CA PRO A 81 10.89 1.02 -0.30
C PRO A 81 10.71 2.53 -0.22
N MET A 82 11.32 3.11 0.79
CA MET A 82 11.44 4.54 1.00
C MET A 82 12.03 5.31 -0.17
N VAL A 83 12.89 4.72 -0.99
CA VAL A 83 13.47 5.43 -2.13
C VAL A 83 12.40 5.74 -3.19
N ARG A 84 11.30 4.96 -3.26
CA ARG A 84 10.13 5.29 -4.10
C ARG A 84 9.15 6.23 -3.40
N TRP A 85 8.91 6.06 -2.10
CA TRP A 85 7.97 6.90 -1.34
C TRP A 85 8.50 8.31 -1.07
N PHE A 86 9.82 8.48 -0.99
CA PHE A 86 10.50 9.73 -0.66
C PHE A 86 11.46 10.19 -1.77
N GLY A 87 11.26 9.66 -2.99
CA GLY A 87 12.02 9.90 -4.22
C GLY A 87 13.13 10.92 -4.09
N ALA A 88 14.38 10.45 -4.00
CA ALA A 88 15.72 11.07 -4.21
C ALA A 88 15.98 12.60 -4.12
N ARG A 89 14.99 13.49 -3.96
CA ARG A 89 15.09 14.96 -3.95
C ARG A 89 13.95 15.51 -3.10
N ARG A 90 14.30 16.28 -2.07
CA ARG A 90 13.40 16.91 -1.07
C ARG A 90 12.31 17.83 -1.66
N GLU A 91 12.31 18.09 -2.97
CA GLU A 91 11.52 19.15 -3.60
C GLU A 91 10.08 18.74 -3.95
N HIS A 92 9.80 17.44 -4.13
CA HIS A 92 8.47 16.95 -4.47
C HIS A 92 8.17 15.64 -3.74
N VAL A 93 7.66 15.72 -2.52
CA VAL A 93 7.15 14.51 -1.86
C VAL A 93 5.76 14.22 -2.40
N PRO A 94 5.51 13.04 -3.00
CA PRO A 94 4.20 12.71 -3.54
C PRO A 94 3.13 12.78 -2.44
N ARG A 95 1.93 13.20 -2.83
CA ARG A 95 0.77 13.19 -1.93
C ARG A 95 0.55 11.76 -1.42
N PRO A 96 0.13 11.56 -0.16
CA PRO A 96 -0.26 10.23 0.31
C PRO A 96 -1.34 9.65 -0.61
N GLU A 97 -1.26 8.37 -0.93
CA GLU A 97 -2.22 7.69 -1.78
C GLU A 97 -2.89 6.57 -0.97
N LEU A 98 -4.21 6.45 -1.08
CA LEU A 98 -4.98 5.30 -0.59
C LEU A 98 -5.29 4.35 -1.75
N LEU A 99 -5.45 3.08 -1.43
CA LEU A 99 -5.70 2.00 -2.37
C LEU A 99 -7.01 1.29 -2.02
N THR A 100 -7.76 0.90 -3.05
CA THR A 100 -8.88 -0.03 -2.92
C THR A 100 -8.68 -1.17 -3.91
N ILE A 101 -8.81 -2.41 -3.46
CA ILE A 101 -8.72 -3.58 -4.33
C ILE A 101 -10.02 -3.69 -5.11
N GLU A 102 -9.92 -3.64 -6.43
CA GLU A 102 -11.06 -3.76 -7.34
C GLU A 102 -11.25 -5.20 -7.79
N ASP A 103 -10.13 -5.85 -8.16
CA ASP A 103 -10.15 -7.19 -8.71
C ASP A 103 -8.82 -7.92 -8.50
N VAL A 104 -8.88 -9.25 -8.53
CA VAL A 104 -7.74 -10.15 -8.42
C VAL A 104 -7.81 -11.21 -9.51
N ASN A 105 -6.79 -11.24 -10.35
CA ASN A 105 -6.67 -12.22 -11.42
C ASN A 105 -5.47 -13.14 -11.16
N ARG A 106 -5.73 -14.42 -10.88
CA ARG A 106 -4.68 -15.43 -10.73
C ARG A 106 -4.17 -15.89 -12.09
N VAL A 107 -2.88 -15.65 -12.33
CA VAL A 107 -2.19 -16.05 -13.57
C VAL A 107 -1.71 -17.49 -13.48
N SER A 108 -1.26 -17.91 -12.29
CA SER A 108 -0.84 -19.29 -12.02
C SER A 108 -0.95 -19.61 -10.53
N ALA A 109 -0.51 -20.81 -10.12
CA ALA A 109 -0.40 -21.17 -8.70
C ALA A 109 0.57 -20.28 -7.90
N THR A 110 1.47 -19.59 -8.60
CA THR A 110 2.54 -18.77 -8.01
C THR A 110 2.51 -17.32 -8.48
N GLU A 111 1.58 -16.90 -9.33
CA GLU A 111 1.53 -15.54 -9.88
C GLU A 111 0.10 -15.00 -9.92
N MET A 112 -0.03 -13.71 -9.63
CA MET A 112 -1.31 -13.01 -9.53
C MET A 112 -1.16 -11.54 -9.92
N MET A 113 -2.23 -10.98 -10.48
CA MET A 113 -2.38 -9.55 -10.73
C MET A 113 -3.50 -9.02 -9.83
N VAL A 114 -3.25 -7.90 -9.17
CA VAL A 114 -4.21 -7.21 -8.33
C VAL A 114 -4.47 -5.85 -8.97
N LEU A 115 -5.71 -5.60 -9.36
CA LEU A 115 -6.16 -4.30 -9.84
C LEU A 115 -6.58 -3.48 -8.62
N VAL A 116 -5.98 -2.29 -8.48
CA VAL A 116 -6.32 -1.35 -7.41
C VAL A 116 -6.69 0.02 -7.98
N THR A 117 -7.65 0.67 -7.35
CA THR A 117 -7.90 2.10 -7.55
C THR A 117 -7.04 2.89 -6.56
N VAL A 118 -6.41 3.96 -7.06
CA VAL A 118 -5.53 4.85 -6.30
C VAL A 118 -6.23 6.20 -6.10
N TYR A 119 -6.27 6.64 -4.84
CA TYR A 119 -6.88 7.89 -4.40
C TYR A 119 -5.81 8.80 -3.80
N ALA A 120 -5.52 9.92 -4.44
CA ALA A 120 -4.62 10.92 -3.89
C ALA A 120 -5.29 11.65 -2.72
N LEU A 121 -4.67 11.58 -1.55
CA LEU A 121 -5.18 12.20 -0.35
C LEU A 121 -4.80 13.69 -0.30
N GLU A 122 -5.79 14.56 -0.20
CA GLU A 122 -5.55 15.99 -0.03
C GLU A 122 -4.93 16.28 1.35
N PRO A 123 -4.02 17.27 1.47
CA PRO A 123 -3.35 17.57 2.74
C PRO A 123 -4.33 17.85 3.89
N GLN A 124 -5.44 18.54 3.60
CA GLN A 124 -6.46 18.86 4.60
C GLN A 124 -7.14 17.59 5.13
N THR A 125 -7.44 16.63 4.26
CA THR A 125 -8.01 15.33 4.62
C THR A 125 -7.00 14.50 5.43
N ASN A 126 -5.71 14.55 5.09
CA ASN A 126 -4.66 13.87 5.87
C ASN A 126 -4.59 14.40 7.29
N THR A 127 -4.61 15.73 7.43
CA THR A 127 -4.63 16.38 8.74
C THR A 127 -5.86 15.97 9.54
N GLN A 128 -7.05 15.93 8.92
CA GLN A 128 -8.26 15.48 9.61
C GLN A 128 -8.16 14.04 10.11
N PHE A 129 -7.60 13.12 9.32
CA PHE A 129 -7.40 11.74 9.76
C PHE A 129 -6.37 11.62 10.89
N ILE A 130 -5.25 12.33 10.80
CA ILE A 130 -4.24 12.37 11.86
C ILE A 130 -4.86 12.88 13.16
N GLU A 131 -5.57 14.01 13.10
CA GLU A 131 -6.23 14.60 14.26
C GLU A 131 -7.32 13.69 14.83
N GLY A 132 -8.09 13.01 13.97
CA GLY A 132 -9.10 12.04 14.38
C GLY A 132 -8.50 10.87 15.15
N TYR A 133 -7.39 10.31 14.65
CA TYR A 133 -6.65 9.24 15.33
C TYR A 133 -6.14 9.71 16.70
N GLU A 134 -5.53 10.90 16.77
CA GLU A 134 -4.97 11.41 18.02
C GLU A 134 -6.03 11.70 19.09
N ARG A 135 -7.24 12.08 18.68
CA ARG A 135 -8.34 12.36 19.61
C ARG A 135 -9.09 11.12 20.08
N HIS A 136 -9.18 10.09 19.25
CA HIS A 136 -10.13 9.00 19.48
C HIS A 136 -9.54 7.59 19.35
N GLY A 137 -8.31 7.46 18.85
CA GLY A 137 -7.67 6.17 18.60
C GLY A 137 -8.34 5.34 17.49
N PHE A 138 -9.17 5.97 16.64
CA PHE A 138 -9.94 5.26 15.61
C PHE A 138 -9.07 4.73 14.47
N GLY A 139 -9.52 3.62 13.85
CA GLY A 139 -8.89 2.94 12.72
C GLY A 139 -9.39 3.44 11.35
N LEU A 140 -9.09 2.68 10.29
CA LEU A 140 -9.41 3.03 8.89
C LEU A 140 -10.91 3.07 8.57
N ASP A 141 -11.79 2.58 9.44
CA ASP A 141 -13.23 2.49 9.18
C ASP A 141 -13.87 3.87 8.96
N ASP A 142 -13.31 4.94 9.56
CA ASP A 142 -13.77 6.33 9.38
C ASP A 142 -13.21 6.99 8.09
N VAL A 143 -12.22 6.36 7.44
CA VAL A 143 -11.58 6.88 6.21
C VAL A 143 -12.41 6.57 4.97
N ALA A 144 -13.20 5.49 5.00
CA ALA A 144 -13.99 5.01 3.86
C ALA A 144 -15.10 5.98 3.39
N GLU A 145 -15.56 6.90 4.26
CA GLU A 145 -16.61 7.87 3.92
C GLU A 145 -16.08 9.17 3.27
N ALA A 146 -14.76 9.39 3.29
CA ALA A 146 -14.16 10.56 2.64
C ALA A 146 -14.25 10.37 1.12
N ARG A 147 -15.19 11.08 0.48
CA ARG A 147 -15.34 11.13 -0.99
C ARG A 147 -14.08 11.73 -1.62
N ILE A 148 -13.08 10.91 -1.91
CA ILE A 148 -11.86 11.31 -2.60
C ILE A 148 -12.07 11.13 -4.11
N PRO A 149 -11.82 12.16 -4.95
CA PRO A 149 -11.91 12.00 -6.39
C PRO A 149 -10.92 10.92 -6.90
N VAL A 150 -11.41 10.00 -7.73
CA VAL A 150 -10.64 8.92 -8.36
C VAL A 150 -9.43 9.51 -9.07
N THR A 151 -8.23 8.96 -8.84
CA THR A 151 -7.02 9.58 -9.39
C THR A 151 -6.13 8.68 -10.25
N THR A 152 -6.19 7.34 -10.19
CA THR A 152 -5.66 6.43 -11.24
C THR A 152 -6.01 4.97 -10.95
N ARG A 153 -5.86 4.08 -11.95
CA ARG A 153 -5.86 2.63 -11.75
C ARG A 153 -4.45 2.07 -11.82
N GLU A 154 -4.15 1.13 -10.95
CA GLU A 154 -2.84 0.49 -10.86
C GLU A 154 -2.99 -1.04 -10.90
N VAL A 155 -2.19 -1.70 -11.75
CA VAL A 155 -2.03 -3.16 -11.73
C VAL A 155 -0.76 -3.51 -10.98
N GLN A 156 -0.94 -4.25 -9.89
CA GLN A 156 0.12 -4.76 -9.04
C GLN A 156 0.35 -6.24 -9.34
N TYR A 157 1.61 -6.63 -9.51
CA TYR A 157 1.98 -8.02 -9.75
C TYR A 157 2.45 -8.65 -8.44
N TRP A 158 2.00 -9.87 -8.18
CA TRP A 158 2.28 -10.62 -6.96
C TRP A 158 2.77 -12.02 -7.31
N THR A 159 3.78 -12.50 -6.58
CA THR A 159 4.37 -13.82 -6.76
C THR A 159 4.37 -14.57 -5.44
N LYS A 160 4.18 -15.88 -5.46
CA LYS A 160 4.17 -16.72 -4.26
C LYS A 160 5.56 -17.29 -3.98
N HIS A 161 6.11 -16.98 -2.82
CA HIS A 161 7.41 -17.46 -2.36
C HIS A 161 7.27 -18.15 -1.00
N ASN A 162 7.71 -19.41 -0.91
CA ASN A 162 7.63 -20.23 0.30
C ASN A 162 6.23 -20.25 0.96
N GLY A 163 5.17 -20.21 0.14
CA GLY A 163 3.79 -20.21 0.63
C GLY A 163 3.18 -18.83 0.85
N THR A 164 3.96 -17.75 0.82
CA THR A 164 3.51 -16.38 1.06
C THR A 164 3.45 -15.58 -0.24
N TRP A 165 2.37 -14.83 -0.44
CA TRP A 165 2.28 -13.87 -1.55
C TRP A 165 3.12 -12.63 -1.25
N VAL A 166 3.95 -12.23 -2.21
CA VAL A 166 4.77 -11.02 -2.12
C VAL A 166 4.59 -10.19 -3.38
N LYS A 167 4.48 -8.88 -3.22
CA LYS A 167 4.33 -7.93 -4.31
C LYS A 167 5.66 -7.74 -5.02
N SER A 168 5.64 -7.85 -6.34
CA SER A 168 6.75 -7.49 -7.21
C SER A 168 6.97 -5.97 -7.25
N GLU A 169 8.20 -5.52 -7.47
CA GLU A 169 8.51 -4.10 -7.68
C GLU A 169 7.88 -3.53 -8.97
N THR A 170 7.55 -4.41 -9.92
CA THR A 170 6.92 -4.00 -11.17
C THR A 170 5.46 -3.68 -10.91
N THR A 171 5.11 -2.42 -11.15
CA THR A 171 3.75 -1.90 -11.07
C THR A 171 3.46 -1.19 -12.38
N ARG A 172 2.29 -1.44 -12.98
CA ARG A 172 1.84 -0.69 -14.16
C ARG A 172 0.71 0.24 -13.74
N ARG A 173 0.95 1.56 -13.83
CA ARG A 173 -0.08 2.58 -13.64
C ARG A 173 -0.72 2.92 -14.98
N TYR A 174 -2.04 2.96 -14.98
CA TYR A 174 -2.86 3.40 -16.10
C TYR A 174 -3.53 4.71 -15.68
N LEU A 175 -3.32 5.76 -16.46
CA LEU A 175 -4.13 6.96 -16.35
C LEU A 175 -5.50 6.62 -16.95
N ASP A 176 -6.58 6.75 -16.18
CA ASP A 176 -7.91 6.78 -16.77
C ASP A 176 -7.99 8.08 -17.59
N VAL A 177 -7.92 7.96 -18.91
CA VAL A 177 -8.44 8.99 -19.81
C VAL A 177 -9.94 8.82 -19.74
N GLN A 178 -10.63 9.72 -19.02
CA GLN A 178 -12.08 9.75 -19.04
C GLN A 178 -12.54 10.09 -20.46
N ASP A 179 -13.33 9.19 -21.08
CA ASP A 179 -14.15 9.46 -22.26
C ASP A 179 -15.42 10.25 -21.87
#